data_AF-A0A5R9F267-F1
#
_entry.id   AF-A0A5R9F267-F1
#
_cell.length_a   1.000
_cell.length_b   1.000
_cell.length_c   1.000
_cell.angle_alpha   90.00
_cell.angle_beta   90.00
_cell.angle_gamma   90.00
#
_symmetry.space_group_name_H-M   'P 1'
#
loop_
_entity.id
_entity.type
_entity.pdbx_description
1 polymer ?
#
loop_
_entity_poly.entity_id
_entity_poly.type
_entity_poly.pdbx_seq_one_letter_code
_entity_poly.pdbx_strand_id
1 'polypeptide(L)'
;MSEVKSIKVNALMLLMIIPLSLLGYYFAVEKESLFFIYEGLFSLLIVSSVIMAMRNIVKSESSLKWVSVSILAFLLQLSVLGIFLGPFSFYSMFYLYYVTAIITIMVYVISLTKAERFKFLPVLFIVLSVLMTFYMIFLNMLWGKGF
;
A
#
# COMPACT_ATOMS: atom_id res chain seq x y z
N MET A 1 -23.47 4.59 8.81
CA MET A 1 -22.50 3.50 9.10
C MET A 1 -21.53 4.06 10.14
N SER A 2 -21.32 3.40 11.28
CA SER A 2 -20.42 3.94 12.32
C SER A 2 -18.99 4.05 11.78
N GLU A 3 -18.26 5.10 12.16
CA GLU A 3 -16.87 5.37 11.71
C GLU A 3 -15.98 4.12 11.89
N VAL A 4 -16.12 3.47 13.05
CA VAL A 4 -15.44 2.21 13.39
C VAL A 4 -15.74 1.09 12.40
N LYS A 5 -17.01 0.92 11.99
CA LYS A 5 -17.39 -0.11 11.01
C LYS A 5 -16.77 0.19 9.65
N SER A 6 -16.70 1.46 9.25
CA SER A 6 -16.09 1.86 7.97
C SER A 6 -14.58 1.59 7.93
N ILE A 7 -13.87 1.89 9.01
CA ILE A 7 -12.43 1.60 9.11
C ILE A 7 -12.16 0.10 9.09
N LYS A 8 -12.97 -0.70 9.80
CA LYS A 8 -12.87 -2.17 9.76
C LYS A 8 -13.07 -2.73 8.36
N VAL A 9 -14.08 -2.26 7.63
CA VAL A 9 -14.30 -2.69 6.24
C VAL A 9 -13.11 -2.33 5.36
N ASN A 10 -12.58 -1.11 5.48
CA ASN A 10 -11.42 -0.69 4.69
C ASN A 10 -10.16 -1.54 5.01
N ALA A 11 -9.92 -1.82 6.30
CA ALA A 11 -8.82 -2.69 6.72
C ALA A 11 -8.99 -4.14 6.23
N LEU A 12 -10.23 -4.66 6.22
CA LEU A 12 -10.52 -5.99 5.67
C LEU A 12 -10.31 -6.05 4.15
N MET A 13 -10.65 -4.98 3.42
CA MET A 13 -10.34 -4.90 1.99
C MET A 13 -8.84 -4.99 1.73
N LEU A 14 -8.00 -4.36 2.54
CA LEU A 14 -6.54 -4.47 2.40
C LEU A 14 -6.03 -5.91 2.56
N LEU A 15 -6.74 -6.78 3.30
CA LEU A 15 -6.35 -8.19 3.41
C LEU A 15 -6.47 -8.93 2.07
N MET A 16 -7.29 -8.44 1.13
CA MET A 16 -7.39 -9.00 -0.22
C MET A 16 -6.08 -8.87 -1.02
N ILE A 17 -5.13 -8.05 -0.57
CA ILE A 17 -3.80 -7.99 -1.16
C ILE A 17 -3.14 -9.38 -1.10
N ILE A 18 -3.29 -10.13 0.00
CA ILE A 18 -2.65 -11.44 0.17
C ILE A 18 -3.09 -12.46 -0.90
N PRO A 19 -4.39 -12.79 -1.04
CA PRO A 19 -4.83 -13.73 -2.07
C PRO A 19 -4.56 -13.21 -3.49
N LEU A 20 -4.62 -11.89 -3.73
CA LEU A 20 -4.23 -11.33 -5.02
C LEU A 20 -2.75 -11.53 -5.29
N SER A 21 -1.85 -11.33 -4.32
CA SER A 21 -0.41 -11.54 -4.49
C SER A 21 -0.08 -13.00 -4.80
N LEU A 22 -0.78 -13.96 -4.20
CA LEU A 22 -0.64 -15.39 -4.55
C LEU A 22 -1.07 -15.67 -6.00
N LEU A 23 -2.20 -15.09 -6.42
CA LEU A 23 -2.69 -15.19 -7.80
C LEU A 23 -1.73 -14.51 -8.80
N GLY A 24 -1.18 -13.35 -8.43
CA GLY A 24 -0.19 -12.63 -9.21
C GLY A 24 1.10 -13.44 -9.38
N TYR A 25 1.59 -14.08 -8.32
CA TYR A 25 2.72 -15.00 -8.41
C TYR A 25 2.44 -16.18 -9.35
N TYR A 26 1.29 -16.83 -9.21
CA TYR A 26 0.89 -17.93 -10.09
C TYR A 26 0.83 -17.49 -11.56
N PHE A 27 0.25 -16.33 -11.85
CA PHE A 27 0.24 -15.81 -13.22
C PHE A 27 1.64 -15.41 -13.71
N ALA A 28 2.47 -14.77 -12.88
CA ALA A 28 3.82 -14.39 -13.29
C ALA A 28 4.71 -15.60 -13.63
N VAL A 29 4.55 -16.72 -12.93
CA VAL A 29 5.39 -17.91 -13.11
C VAL A 29 4.82 -18.89 -14.13
N GLU A 30 3.52 -19.22 -14.03
CA GLU A 30 2.92 -20.32 -14.79
C GLU A 30 2.14 -19.85 -16.02
N LYS A 31 1.59 -18.63 -16.00
CA LYS A 31 0.66 -18.13 -17.02
C LYS A 31 0.79 -16.62 -17.26
N GLU A 32 1.97 -16.20 -17.74
CA GLU A 32 2.33 -14.78 -17.88
C GLU A 32 1.30 -13.99 -18.73
N SER A 33 0.71 -14.62 -19.74
CA SER A 33 -0.34 -14.02 -20.57
C SER A 33 -1.61 -13.61 -19.82
N LEU A 34 -1.82 -14.13 -18.60
CA LEU A 34 -2.94 -13.78 -17.72
C LEU A 34 -2.55 -12.75 -16.64
N PHE A 35 -1.28 -12.33 -16.58
CA PHE A 35 -0.79 -11.42 -15.54
C PHE A 35 -1.53 -10.07 -15.54
N PHE A 36 -1.97 -9.58 -16.70
CA PHE A 36 -2.78 -8.36 -16.81
C PHE A 36 -4.08 -8.41 -15.97
N ILE A 37 -4.64 -9.61 -15.73
CA ILE A 37 -5.83 -9.78 -14.88
C ILE A 37 -5.48 -9.45 -13.43
N TYR A 38 -4.33 -9.91 -12.96
CA TYR A 38 -3.83 -9.56 -11.63
C TYR A 38 -3.61 -8.04 -11.52
N GLU A 39 -2.92 -7.43 -12.49
CA GLU A 39 -2.67 -5.99 -12.50
C GLU A 39 -3.98 -5.18 -12.44
N GLY A 40 -4.99 -5.59 -13.22
CA GLY A 40 -6.31 -4.96 -13.23
C GLY A 40 -7.04 -5.10 -11.89
N LEU A 41 -7.08 -6.31 -11.31
CA LEU A 41 -7.73 -6.56 -10.03
C LEU A 41 -7.02 -5.83 -8.88
N PHE A 42 -5.70 -5.80 -8.89
CA PHE A 42 -4.89 -5.09 -7.90
C PHE A 42 -5.12 -3.58 -7.99
N SER A 43 -5.14 -3.03 -9.20
CA SER A 43 -5.45 -1.62 -9.44
C SER A 43 -6.86 -1.26 -8.96
N LEU A 44 -7.86 -2.09 -9.25
CA LEU A 44 -9.23 -1.89 -8.80
C LEU A 44 -9.34 -1.94 -7.26
N LEU A 45 -8.63 -2.86 -6.62
CA LEU A 45 -8.56 -2.94 -5.16
C LEU A 45 -7.96 -1.67 -4.56
N ILE A 46 -6.85 -1.18 -5.11
CA ILE A 46 -6.21 0.06 -4.65
C ILE A 46 -7.15 1.25 -4.81
N VAL A 47 -7.71 1.46 -6.01
CA VAL A 47 -8.58 2.60 -6.30
C VAL A 47 -9.81 2.60 -5.40
N SER A 48 -10.48 1.45 -5.25
CA SER A 48 -11.64 1.34 -4.37
C SER A 48 -11.29 1.62 -2.90
N SER A 49 -10.15 1.11 -2.42
CA SER A 49 -9.66 1.34 -1.06
C SER A 49 -9.27 2.81 -0.83
N VAL A 50 -8.70 3.47 -1.83
CA VAL A 50 -8.36 4.91 -1.80
C VAL A 50 -9.63 5.74 -1.71
N ILE A 51 -10.64 5.46 -2.54
CA ILE A 51 -11.93 6.17 -2.50
C ILE A 51 -12.57 6.00 -1.11
N MET A 52 -12.54 4.80 -0.54
CA MET A 52 -13.06 4.54 0.80
C MET A 52 -12.27 5.26 1.90
N ALA A 53 -10.93 5.26 1.80
CA ALA A 53 -10.08 5.98 2.75
C ALA A 53 -10.36 7.49 2.71
N MET A 54 -10.41 8.09 1.52
CA MET A 54 -10.76 9.51 1.36
C MET A 54 -12.15 9.82 1.91
N ARG A 55 -13.15 8.99 1.61
CA ARG A 55 -14.51 9.15 2.15
C ARG A 55 -14.52 9.10 3.68
N ASN A 56 -13.72 8.24 4.29
CA ASN A 56 -13.60 8.16 5.76
C ASN A 56 -12.88 9.38 6.34
N ILE A 57 -11.86 9.90 5.67
CA ILE A 57 -11.13 11.11 6.11
C ILE A 57 -12.03 12.34 6.11
N VAL A 58 -12.88 12.48 5.08
CA VAL A 58 -13.81 13.63 4.95
C VAL A 58 -14.95 13.54 5.95
N LYS A 59 -15.45 12.33 6.24
CA LYS A 59 -16.60 12.13 7.13
C LYS A 59 -16.26 12.02 8.61
N SER A 60 -15.02 11.67 8.95
CA SER A 60 -14.60 11.43 10.33
C SER A 60 -14.13 12.72 10.96
N GLU A 61 -14.80 13.17 12.02
CA GLU A 61 -14.37 14.33 12.83
C GLU A 61 -13.51 13.90 14.03
N SER A 62 -13.53 12.60 14.36
CA SER A 62 -12.82 12.02 15.52
C SER A 62 -11.34 11.72 15.26
N SER A 63 -10.64 11.29 16.32
CA SER A 63 -9.26 10.78 16.27
C SER A 63 -9.06 9.61 15.29
N LEU A 64 -10.14 8.94 14.88
CA LEU A 64 -10.14 7.86 13.88
C LEU A 64 -9.80 8.34 12.46
N LYS A 65 -9.92 9.65 12.18
CA LYS A 65 -9.49 10.23 10.91
C LYS A 65 -8.03 9.91 10.62
N TRP A 66 -7.15 9.97 11.63
CA TRP A 66 -5.72 9.69 11.47
C TRP A 66 -5.44 8.25 11.09
N VAL A 67 -6.25 7.29 11.53
CA VAL A 67 -6.16 5.90 11.07
C VAL A 67 -6.50 5.82 9.59
N SER A 68 -7.53 6.54 9.13
CA SER A 68 -7.89 6.58 7.69
C SER A 68 -6.81 7.28 6.85
N VAL A 69 -6.15 8.31 7.39
CA VAL A 69 -4.99 8.96 6.76
C VAL A 69 -3.82 7.97 6.65
N SER A 70 -3.56 7.16 7.68
CA SER A 70 -2.52 6.13 7.62
C SER A 70 -2.81 5.05 6.56
N ILE A 71 -4.08 4.64 6.41
CA ILE A 71 -4.50 3.72 5.35
C ILE A 71 -4.25 4.35 3.98
N LEU A 72 -4.60 5.63 3.79
CA LEU A 72 -4.37 6.33 2.54
C LEU A 72 -2.88 6.43 2.20
N ALA A 73 -2.04 6.77 3.19
CA ALA A 73 -0.59 6.81 3.02
C ALA A 73 -0.04 5.43 2.61
N PHE A 74 -0.47 4.35 3.27
CA PHE A 74 -0.09 3.00 2.90
C PHE A 74 -0.47 2.65 1.47
N LEU A 75 -1.69 2.98 1.05
CA LEU A 75 -2.15 2.77 -0.32
C LEU A 75 -1.32 3.56 -1.33
N LEU A 76 -0.93 4.79 -1.02
CA LEU A 76 -0.05 5.58 -1.90
C LEU A 76 1.33 4.94 -2.06
N GLN A 77 1.95 4.53 -0.95
CA GLN A 77 3.24 3.83 -1.02
C GLN A 77 3.13 2.49 -1.76
N LEU A 78 2.04 1.75 -1.55
CA LEU A 78 1.77 0.50 -2.25
C LEU A 78 1.57 0.71 -3.76
N SER A 79 0.87 1.78 -4.17
CA SER A 79 0.72 2.14 -5.58
C SER A 79 2.08 2.44 -6.23
N VAL A 80 2.95 3.18 -5.55
CA VAL A 80 4.30 3.48 -6.05
C VAL A 80 5.15 2.21 -6.14
N LEU A 81 5.01 1.30 -5.17
CA LEU A 81 5.64 -0.04 -5.24
C LEU A 81 5.13 -0.83 -6.46
N GLY A 82 3.83 -0.73 -6.77
CA GLY A 82 3.21 -1.41 -7.90
C GLY A 82 3.85 -1.09 -9.26
N ILE A 83 4.46 0.09 -9.41
CA ILE A 83 5.22 0.47 -10.62
C ILE A 83 6.38 -0.52 -10.89
N PHE A 84 6.94 -1.12 -9.85
CA PHE A 84 8.06 -2.06 -9.93
C PHE A 84 7.64 -3.52 -10.11
N LEU A 85 6.33 -3.82 -10.11
CA LEU A 85 5.82 -5.17 -10.32
C LEU A 85 5.58 -5.49 -11.80
N GLY A 86 5.62 -4.47 -12.67
CA GLY A 86 5.38 -4.60 -14.11
C GLY A 86 6.56 -4.08 -14.96
N PRO A 87 6.41 -4.09 -16.29
CA PRO A 87 7.49 -3.76 -17.23
C PRO A 87 7.84 -2.27 -17.27
N PHE A 88 7.09 -1.40 -16.60
CA PHE A 88 7.22 0.06 -16.69
C PHE A 88 8.14 0.68 -15.63
N SER A 89 9.11 -0.08 -15.11
CA SER A 89 10.07 0.45 -14.15
C SER A 89 11.21 1.19 -14.86
N PHE A 90 11.47 2.43 -14.43
CA PHE A 90 12.63 3.22 -14.84
C PHE A 90 13.48 3.51 -13.60
N TYR A 91 14.80 3.60 -13.73
CA TYR A 91 15.70 3.82 -12.60
C TYR A 91 15.31 5.05 -11.75
N SER A 92 14.90 6.14 -12.39
CA SER A 92 14.47 7.36 -11.69
C SER A 92 13.27 7.15 -10.74
N MET A 93 12.47 6.09 -10.95
CA MET A 93 11.34 5.77 -10.10
C MET A 93 11.77 5.30 -8.70
N PHE A 94 13.00 4.83 -8.50
CA PHE A 94 13.48 4.46 -7.16
C PHE A 94 13.46 5.66 -6.21
N TYR A 95 13.82 6.86 -6.70
CA TYR A 95 13.73 8.09 -5.92
C TYR A 95 12.27 8.41 -5.52
N LEU A 96 11.32 8.23 -6.44
CA LEU A 96 9.91 8.41 -6.16
C LEU A 96 9.44 7.47 -5.03
N TYR A 97 9.90 6.21 -5.05
CA TYR A 97 9.61 5.27 -3.97
C TYR A 97 10.16 5.75 -2.62
N TYR A 98 11.45 6.12 -2.54
CA TYR A 98 12.06 6.53 -1.27
C TYR A 98 11.45 7.80 -0.70
N VAL A 99 11.17 8.81 -1.54
CA VAL A 99 10.47 10.03 -1.11
C VAL A 99 9.09 9.68 -0.55
N THR A 100 8.35 8.83 -1.26
CA THR A 100 7.03 8.37 -0.81
C THR A 100 7.14 7.63 0.53
N ALA A 101 8.11 6.72 0.68
CA ALA A 101 8.33 5.96 1.91
C ALA A 101 8.65 6.86 3.13
N ILE A 102 9.45 7.91 2.95
CA ILE A 102 9.73 8.88 4.02
C ILE A 102 8.45 9.61 4.43
N ILE A 103 7.68 10.10 3.46
CA ILE A 103 6.41 10.80 3.72
C ILE A 103 5.44 9.87 4.46
N THR A 104 5.30 8.61 4.03
CA THR A 104 4.37 7.68 4.69
C THR A 104 4.80 7.32 6.10
N ILE A 105 6.10 7.13 6.35
CA ILE A 105 6.62 6.93 7.72
C ILE A 105 6.27 8.10 8.62
N MET A 106 6.47 9.35 8.17
CA MET A 106 6.08 10.54 8.93
C MET A 106 4.58 10.52 9.26
N VAL A 107 3.74 10.18 8.28
CA VAL A 107 2.29 10.05 8.48
C VAL A 107 1.95 8.97 9.49
N TYR A 108 2.63 7.82 9.48
CA TYR A 108 2.39 6.74 10.45
C TYR A 108 2.75 7.16 11.87
N VAL A 109 3.89 7.83 12.07
CA VAL A 109 4.31 8.33 13.38
C VAL A 109 3.30 9.36 13.92
N ILE A 110 2.86 10.30 13.08
CA ILE A 110 1.81 11.26 13.47
C ILE A 110 0.52 10.50 13.81
N SER A 111 0.14 9.50 13.02
CA SER A 111 -1.07 8.71 13.25
C SER A 111 -1.02 7.93 14.56
N LEU A 112 0.14 7.42 14.98
CA LEU A 112 0.30 6.73 16.27
C LEU A 112 0.10 7.65 17.48
N THR A 113 0.52 8.91 17.36
CA THR A 113 0.35 9.90 18.42
C THR A 113 -1.07 10.43 18.49
N LYS A 114 -1.74 10.59 17.35
CA LYS A 114 -3.08 11.21 17.26
C LYS A 114 -4.25 10.23 17.29
N ALA A 115 -4.07 8.97 16.90
CA ALA A 115 -5.15 7.98 16.94
C ALA A 115 -5.32 7.42 18.35
N GLU A 116 -6.54 7.46 18.91
CA GLU A 116 -6.79 6.90 20.24
C GLU A 116 -7.12 5.39 20.17
N ARG A 117 -7.72 4.94 19.07
CA ARG A 117 -8.10 3.55 18.81
C ARG A 117 -7.47 3.05 17.51
N PHE A 118 -7.36 1.73 17.35
CA PHE A 118 -6.77 1.07 16.17
C PHE A 118 -5.31 1.44 15.88
N LYS A 119 -4.52 1.81 16.91
CA LYS A 119 -3.08 2.11 16.78
C LYS A 119 -2.27 0.97 16.16
N PHE A 120 -2.75 -0.28 16.27
CA PHE A 120 -2.11 -1.43 15.64
C PHE A 120 -2.03 -1.34 14.11
N LEU A 121 -2.95 -0.62 13.45
CA LEU A 121 -2.94 -0.47 11.98
C LEU A 121 -1.73 0.35 11.51
N PRO A 122 -1.49 1.59 12.02
CA PRO A 122 -0.25 2.30 11.72
C PRO A 122 1.03 1.50 12.07
N VAL A 123 1.05 0.76 13.18
CA VAL A 123 2.20 -0.10 13.53
C VAL A 123 2.43 -1.16 12.45
N LEU A 124 1.37 -1.86 12.03
CA LEU A 124 1.43 -2.87 10.98
C LEU A 124 1.95 -2.26 9.66
N PHE A 125 1.46 -1.07 9.29
CA PHE A 125 1.92 -0.39 8.07
C PHE A 125 3.38 0.05 8.13
N ILE A 126 3.91 0.40 9.31
CA ILE A 126 5.35 0.65 9.48
C ILE A 126 6.13 -0.63 9.18
N VAL A 127 5.74 -1.76 9.78
CA VAL A 127 6.42 -3.06 9.55
C VAL A 127 6.40 -3.44 8.07
N LEU A 128 5.24 -3.34 7.42
CA LEU A 128 5.11 -3.63 5.99
C LEU A 128 5.93 -2.65 5.13
N SER A 129 5.93 -1.36 5.45
CA SER A 129 6.70 -0.33 4.75
C SER A 129 8.21 -0.60 4.83
N VAL A 130 8.70 -1.04 5.99
CA VAL A 130 10.11 -1.43 6.17
C VAL A 130 10.45 -2.63 5.29
N LEU A 131 9.61 -3.67 5.26
CA LEU A 131 9.81 -4.83 4.38
C LEU A 131 9.83 -4.44 2.90
N MET A 132 8.88 -3.61 2.46
CA MET A 132 8.85 -3.10 1.09
C MET A 132 10.09 -2.26 0.77
N THR A 133 10.60 -1.50 1.74
CA THR A 133 11.80 -0.69 1.55
C THR A 133 13.04 -1.56 1.38
N PHE A 134 13.16 -2.64 2.16
CA PHE A 134 14.25 -3.62 1.94
C PHE A 134 14.18 -4.26 0.57
N TYR A 135 12.99 -4.65 0.12
CA TYR A 135 12.78 -5.16 -1.24
C TYR A 135 13.23 -4.14 -2.30
N MET A 136 12.88 -2.87 -2.12
CA MET A 136 13.27 -1.81 -3.05
C MET A 136 14.76 -1.51 -3.05
N ILE A 137 15.42 -1.55 -1.90
CA ILE A 137 16.88 -1.43 -1.80
C ILE A 137 17.54 -2.59 -2.57
N PHE A 138 17.03 -3.81 -2.40
CA PHE A 138 17.54 -4.98 -3.11
C PHE A 138 17.38 -4.86 -4.62
N LEU A 139 16.18 -4.48 -5.10
CA LEU A 139 15.95 -4.23 -6.53
C LEU A 139 16.88 -3.13 -7.08
N ASN A 140 17.07 -2.05 -6.34
CA ASN A 140 17.94 -0.95 -6.75
C ASN A 140 19.42 -1.40 -6.87
N MET A 141 19.88 -2.26 -5.95
CA MET A 141 21.25 -2.81 -5.98
C MET A 141 21.50 -3.75 -7.17
N LEU A 142 20.45 -4.44 -7.62
CA LEU A 142 20.47 -5.33 -8.78
C LEU A 142 20.25 -4.59 -10.11
N TRP A 143 19.76 -3.34 -10.07
CA TRP A 143 19.44 -2.62 -11.28
C TRP A 143 20.66 -2.45 -12.20
N GLY A 144 20.51 -2.84 -13.46
CA GLY A 144 21.58 -2.78 -14.47
C GLY A 144 22.69 -3.82 -14.29
N LYS A 145 22.63 -4.66 -13.26
CA LYS A 145 23.48 -5.84 -13.14
C LYS A 145 22.72 -7.00 -13.79
N GLY A 146 23.07 -7.29 -15.05
CA GLY A 146 22.52 -8.46 -15.73
C GLY A 146 22.76 -9.72 -14.91
N PHE A 147 21.73 -10.57 -14.83
CA PHE A 147 21.91 -11.98 -14.53
C PHE A 147 22.30 -12.72 -15.80
#